data_AF-A0A521ZF96-F1
#
_entry.id   AF-A0A521ZF96-F1
#
_cell.length_a   1.000
_cell.length_b   1.000
_cell.length_c   1.000
_cell.angle_alpha   90.00
_cell.angle_beta   90.00
_cell.angle_gamma   90.00
#
_symmetry.space_group_name_H-M   'P 1'
#
loop_
_entity.id
_entity.type
_entity.pdbx_description
1 polymer ?
#
loop_
_entity_poly.entity_id
_entity_poly.type
_entity_poly.pdbx_seq_one_letter_code
_entity_poly.pdbx_strand_id
1 'polypeptide(L)'
;MTTRVKGRFTFRFAAVCFALSAVFELPSLQDEAVLFDHIVGGLPALAYHLVYAVLFTVLAHGLWYARRSGYYALWVASVIYTVDRLQMLFVGNALARSLDQQIAEHPEVLQIISAADLLQILTATTLAFLIGWWGFVGYAWYRRNYFGIGISP
;
A
#
# COMPACT_ATOMS: atom_id res chain seq x y z
N MET A 1 -2.85 22.99 -30.79
CA MET A 1 -2.81 21.53 -30.54
C MET A 1 -2.62 21.31 -29.04
N THR A 2 -3.63 20.79 -28.33
CA THR A 2 -3.47 20.40 -26.92
C THR A 2 -2.58 19.16 -26.86
N THR A 3 -1.33 19.31 -26.46
CA THR A 3 -0.39 18.19 -26.28
C THR A 3 -1.00 17.23 -25.26
N ARG A 4 -1.53 16.09 -25.73
CA ARG A 4 -2.14 15.07 -24.87
C ARG A 4 -1.05 14.53 -23.94
N VAL A 5 -1.09 14.89 -22.67
CA VAL A 5 -0.10 14.43 -21.68
C VAL A 5 -0.24 12.91 -21.54
N LYS A 6 0.74 12.16 -22.06
CA LYS A 6 0.76 10.70 -22.00
C LYS A 6 0.80 10.23 -20.54
N GLY A 7 0.01 9.22 -20.20
CA GLY A 7 -0.07 8.65 -18.85
C GLY A 7 -1.11 9.27 -17.91
N ARG A 8 -1.81 10.34 -18.35
CA ARG A 8 -2.86 11.00 -17.54
C ARG A 8 -3.95 10.06 -17.04
N PHE A 9 -4.38 9.10 -17.87
CA PHE A 9 -5.40 8.12 -17.46
C PHE A 9 -4.89 7.23 -16.33
N THR A 10 -3.70 6.62 -16.50
CA THR A 10 -3.08 5.72 -15.51
C THR A 10 -2.91 6.41 -14.16
N PHE A 11 -2.37 7.64 -14.12
CA PHE A 11 -2.20 8.36 -12.86
C PHE A 11 -3.52 8.74 -12.19
N ARG A 12 -4.54 9.14 -12.97
CA ARG A 12 -5.85 9.48 -12.40
C ARG A 12 -6.62 8.25 -11.93
N PHE A 13 -6.50 7.14 -12.64
CA PHE A 13 -7.08 5.88 -12.19
C PHE A 13 -6.42 5.43 -10.88
N ALA A 14 -5.09 5.45 -10.82
CA ALA A 14 -4.35 5.18 -9.59
C ALA A 14 -4.77 6.13 -8.46
N ALA A 15 -4.95 7.43 -8.75
CA ALA A 15 -5.42 8.40 -7.77
C ALA A 15 -6.79 8.03 -7.17
N VAL A 16 -7.72 7.51 -7.98
CA VAL A 16 -9.01 7.02 -7.50
C VAL A 16 -8.82 5.80 -6.61
N CYS A 17 -7.98 4.84 -7.01
CA CYS A 17 -7.67 3.67 -6.18
C CYS A 17 -7.07 4.10 -4.83
N PHE A 18 -6.14 5.04 -4.80
CA PHE A 18 -5.58 5.59 -3.56
C PHE A 18 -6.61 6.31 -2.71
N ALA A 19 -7.53 7.07 -3.33
CA ALA A 19 -8.62 7.70 -2.59
C ALA A 19 -9.54 6.66 -1.94
N LEU A 20 -9.85 5.57 -2.65
CA LEU A 20 -10.61 4.46 -2.09
C LEU A 20 -9.85 3.78 -0.95
N SER A 21 -8.55 3.54 -1.10
CA SER A 21 -7.71 3.00 -0.01
C SER A 21 -7.75 3.89 1.24
N ALA A 22 -7.68 5.22 1.08
CA ALA A 22 -7.80 6.14 2.21
C ALA A 22 -9.17 6.04 2.91
N VAL A 23 -10.25 5.83 2.16
CA VAL A 23 -11.60 5.64 2.72
C VAL A 23 -11.70 4.29 3.45
N PHE A 24 -11.16 3.22 2.87
CA PHE A 24 -11.13 1.90 3.50
C PHE A 24 -10.23 1.82 4.73
N GLU A 25 -9.30 2.75 4.89
CA GLU A 25 -8.47 2.84 6.11
C GLU A 25 -9.25 3.41 7.30
N LEU A 26 -10.33 4.18 7.08
CA LEU A 26 -11.07 4.85 8.16
C LEU A 26 -11.73 3.89 9.15
N PRO A 27 -12.41 2.80 8.71
CA PRO A 27 -12.91 1.79 9.63
C PRO A 27 -11.78 1.11 10.43
N SER A 28 -10.60 0.94 9.81
CA SER A 28 -9.46 0.27 10.44
C SER A 28 -8.72 1.08 11.47
N LEU A 29 -9.10 2.34 11.73
CA LEU A 29 -8.49 3.17 12.77
C LEU A 29 -8.58 2.57 14.19
N GLN A 30 -9.46 1.59 14.40
CA GLN A 30 -9.65 0.88 15.66
C GLN A 30 -9.05 -0.53 15.67
N ASP A 31 -8.57 -1.00 14.51
CA ASP A 31 -8.02 -2.33 14.37
C ASP A 31 -6.62 -2.40 14.99
N GLU A 32 -6.22 -3.60 15.41
CA GLU A 32 -4.86 -3.86 15.84
C GLU A 32 -3.93 -3.92 14.63
N ALA A 33 -2.73 -3.34 14.75
CA ALA A 33 -1.73 -3.35 13.71
C ALA A 33 -0.59 -4.32 14.08
N VAL A 34 -0.09 -5.07 13.10
CA VAL A 34 1.11 -5.90 13.27
C VAL A 34 2.33 -5.08 12.92
N LEU A 35 3.16 -4.76 13.92
CA LEU A 35 4.40 -4.00 13.79
C LEU A 35 5.56 -4.79 14.39
N PHE A 36 6.57 -5.11 13.59
CA PHE A 36 7.83 -5.74 14.01
C PHE A 36 7.65 -6.94 14.97
N ASP A 37 6.83 -7.93 14.59
CA ASP A 37 6.47 -9.12 15.42
C ASP A 37 5.60 -8.83 16.66
N HIS A 38 5.02 -7.64 16.75
CA HIS A 38 4.11 -7.27 17.84
C HIS A 38 2.75 -6.88 17.29
N ILE A 39 1.71 -7.40 17.92
CA ILE A 39 0.35 -6.91 17.75
C ILE A 39 0.24 -5.68 18.65
N VAL A 40 0.05 -4.52 18.05
CA VAL A 40 -0.15 -3.25 18.76
C VAL A 40 -1.59 -2.80 18.62
N GLY A 41 -2.19 -2.39 19.72
CA GLY A 41 -3.51 -1.77 19.76
C GLY A 41 -3.45 -0.34 20.28
N GLY A 42 -4.59 0.34 20.35
CA GLY A 42 -4.71 1.67 20.95
C GLY A 42 -3.98 2.77 20.17
N LEU A 43 -3.29 3.67 20.87
CA LEU A 43 -2.69 4.86 20.26
C LEU A 43 -1.62 4.56 19.19
N PRO A 44 -0.70 3.59 19.35
CA PRO A 44 0.23 3.20 18.30
C PRO A 44 -0.44 2.69 17.02
N ALA A 45 -1.49 1.86 17.14
CA ALA A 45 -2.24 1.35 15.99
C ALA A 45 -2.99 2.48 15.28
N LEU A 46 -3.65 3.36 16.03
CA LEU A 46 -4.30 4.54 15.49
C LEU A 46 -3.32 5.42 14.70
N ALA A 47 -2.12 5.65 15.25
CA ALA A 47 -1.07 6.41 14.55
C ALA A 47 -0.63 5.74 13.24
N TYR A 48 -0.50 4.42 13.23
CA TYR A 48 -0.18 3.64 12.03
C TYR A 48 -1.23 3.83 10.93
N HIS A 49 -2.50 3.59 11.24
CA HIS A 49 -3.60 3.74 10.27
C HIS A 49 -3.75 5.20 9.80
N LEU A 50 -3.59 6.18 10.68
CA LEU A 50 -3.60 7.60 10.29
C LEU A 50 -2.47 7.95 9.32
N VAL A 51 -1.26 7.41 9.54
CA VAL A 51 -0.14 7.63 8.61
C VAL A 51 -0.49 7.11 7.22
N TYR A 52 -1.05 5.91 7.11
CA TYR A 52 -1.46 5.35 5.82
C TYR A 52 -2.62 6.10 5.18
N ALA A 53 -3.64 6.49 5.95
CA ALA A 53 -4.76 7.30 5.46
C ALA A 53 -4.28 8.64 4.87
N VAL A 54 -3.37 9.33 5.58
CA VAL A 54 -2.75 10.58 5.10
C VAL A 54 -1.90 10.31 3.85
N LEU A 55 -1.08 9.27 3.86
CA LEU A 55 -0.22 8.91 2.73
C LEU A 55 -1.04 8.66 1.46
N PHE A 56 -2.10 7.86 1.55
CA PHE A 56 -3.01 7.58 0.44
C PHE A 56 -3.74 8.83 -0.04
N THR A 57 -4.17 9.71 0.87
CA THR A 57 -4.79 10.99 0.51
C THR A 57 -3.81 11.90 -0.25
N VAL A 58 -2.57 12.00 0.21
CA VAL A 58 -1.51 12.80 -0.44
C VAL A 58 -1.20 12.24 -1.83
N LEU A 59 -1.12 10.92 -1.98
CA LEU A 59 -0.93 10.26 -3.28
C LEU A 59 -2.11 10.52 -4.22
N ALA A 60 -3.34 10.31 -3.76
CA ALA A 60 -4.54 10.55 -4.56
C ALA A 60 -4.57 11.99 -5.10
N HIS A 61 -4.40 12.96 -4.21
CA HIS A 61 -4.39 14.37 -4.58
C HIS A 61 -3.20 14.71 -5.50
N GLY A 62 -1.99 14.26 -5.18
CA GLY A 62 -0.78 14.54 -5.95
C GLY A 62 -0.81 13.96 -7.36
N LEU A 63 -1.30 12.73 -7.51
CA LEU A 63 -1.46 12.05 -8.79
C LEU A 63 -2.59 12.64 -9.63
N TRP A 64 -3.73 13.01 -9.03
CA TRP A 64 -4.86 13.57 -9.77
C TRP A 64 -4.57 14.91 -10.44
N TYR A 65 -3.91 15.80 -9.69
CA TYR A 65 -3.55 17.15 -10.10
C TYR A 65 -2.16 17.25 -10.73
N ALA A 66 -1.46 16.12 -10.93
CA ALA A 66 -0.13 16.06 -11.53
C ALA A 66 0.90 16.97 -10.83
N ARG A 67 0.84 17.06 -9.49
CA ARG A 67 1.74 17.93 -8.72
C ARG A 67 3.09 17.24 -8.51
N ARG A 68 4.18 18.02 -8.47
CA ARG A 68 5.52 17.51 -8.11
C ARG A 68 5.53 16.78 -6.77
N SER A 69 4.74 17.23 -5.81
CA SER A 69 4.56 16.55 -4.53
C SER A 69 4.01 15.13 -4.68
N GLY A 70 3.15 14.86 -5.66
CA GLY A 70 2.64 13.52 -5.94
C GLY A 70 3.73 12.55 -6.41
N TYR A 71 4.71 13.04 -7.19
CA TYR A 71 5.86 12.25 -7.60
C TYR A 71 6.74 11.87 -6.41
N TYR A 72 7.10 12.84 -5.56
CA TYR A 72 7.93 12.56 -4.39
C TYR A 72 7.18 11.74 -3.33
N ALA A 73 5.89 12.00 -3.13
CA ALA A 73 5.04 11.20 -2.26
C ALA A 73 4.99 9.75 -2.72
N LEU A 74 4.94 9.48 -4.03
CA LEU A 74 4.99 8.11 -4.56
C LEU A 74 6.27 7.40 -4.15
N TRP A 75 7.44 8.04 -4.29
CA TRP A 75 8.70 7.46 -3.85
C TRP A 75 8.75 7.21 -2.34
N VAL A 76 8.35 8.19 -1.54
CA VAL A 76 8.32 8.07 -0.07
C VAL A 76 7.38 6.94 0.34
N ALA A 77 6.19 6.89 -0.24
CA ALA A 77 5.21 5.84 0.01
C ALA A 77 5.75 4.46 -0.35
N SER A 78 6.45 4.34 -1.48
CA SER A 78 7.05 3.07 -1.89
C SER A 78 8.13 2.57 -0.95
N VAL A 79 8.96 3.46 -0.41
CA VAL A 79 9.95 3.07 0.60
C VAL A 79 9.24 2.62 1.88
N ILE A 80 8.31 3.43 2.40
CA ILE A 80 7.55 3.11 3.63
C ILE A 80 6.82 1.78 3.47
N TYR A 81 6.04 1.62 2.39
CA TYR A 81 5.29 0.40 2.11
C TYR A 81 6.21 -0.82 1.92
N THR A 82 7.38 -0.65 1.28
CA THR A 82 8.34 -1.74 1.14
C THR A 82 8.87 -2.17 2.50
N VAL A 83 9.30 -1.24 3.35
CA VAL A 83 9.77 -1.56 4.71
C VAL A 83 8.66 -2.27 5.49
N ASP A 84 7.44 -1.77 5.41
CA ASP A 84 6.26 -2.35 6.06
C ASP A 84 5.96 -3.79 5.60
N ARG A 85 6.04 -4.08 4.30
CA ARG A 85 5.83 -5.44 3.81
C ARG A 85 7.01 -6.36 4.08
N LEU A 86 8.23 -5.84 4.06
CA LEU A 86 9.41 -6.63 4.40
C LEU A 86 9.43 -7.01 5.90
N GLN A 87 9.04 -6.13 6.82
CA GLN A 87 8.88 -6.52 8.23
C GLN A 87 7.85 -7.65 8.37
N MET A 88 6.73 -7.58 7.65
CA MET A 88 5.69 -8.60 7.67
C MET A 88 6.19 -9.96 7.16
N LEU A 89 7.04 -9.96 6.13
CA LEU A 89 7.60 -11.19 5.54
C LEU A 89 8.75 -11.79 6.36
N PHE A 90 9.65 -10.98 6.92
CA PHE A 90 10.87 -11.46 7.58
C PHE A 90 10.75 -11.59 9.10
N VAL A 91 9.82 -10.88 9.72
CA VAL A 91 9.69 -10.76 11.18
C VAL A 91 8.31 -11.25 11.65
N GLY A 92 7.51 -11.83 10.75
CA GLY A 92 6.07 -12.06 10.91
C GLY A 92 5.63 -13.32 11.65
N ASN A 93 6.20 -13.70 12.79
CA ASN A 93 5.56 -14.72 13.65
C ASN A 93 4.21 -14.20 14.20
N ALA A 94 4.07 -12.88 14.39
CA ALA A 94 2.84 -12.22 14.78
C ALA A 94 1.76 -12.30 13.71
N LEU A 95 2.15 -12.33 12.44
CA LEU A 95 1.21 -12.53 11.34
C LEU A 95 0.64 -13.95 11.38
N ALA A 96 1.49 -14.97 11.57
CA ALA A 96 1.03 -16.33 11.77
C ALA A 96 0.10 -16.44 12.99
N ARG A 97 0.45 -15.78 14.11
CA ARG A 97 -0.42 -15.72 15.31
C ARG A 97 -1.75 -15.01 15.06
N SER A 98 -1.75 -13.91 14.30
CA SER A 98 -3.00 -13.20 13.93
C SER A 98 -3.87 -14.04 13.00
N LEU A 99 -3.25 -14.80 12.08
CA LEU A 99 -3.96 -15.76 11.24
C LEU A 99 -4.55 -16.88 12.10
N ASP A 100 -3.78 -17.45 13.02
CA ASP A 100 -4.27 -18.48 13.94
C ASP A 100 -5.46 -17.97 14.79
N GLN A 101 -5.43 -16.73 15.25
CA GLN A 101 -6.56 -16.11 15.97
C GLN A 101 -7.80 -15.95 15.09
N GLN A 102 -7.66 -15.39 13.89
CA GLN A 102 -8.78 -15.23 12.95
C GLN A 102 -9.34 -16.58 12.45
N ILE A 103 -8.46 -17.56 12.29
CA ILE A 103 -8.82 -18.92 11.90
C ILE A 103 -9.52 -19.64 13.06
N ALA A 104 -9.13 -19.39 14.31
CA ALA A 104 -9.83 -19.93 15.47
C ALA A 104 -11.29 -19.42 15.55
N GLU A 105 -11.56 -18.21 15.06
CA GLU A 105 -12.92 -17.69 14.91
C GLU A 105 -13.69 -18.32 13.75
N HIS A 106 -12.98 -18.92 12.77
CA HIS A 106 -13.55 -19.51 11.56
C HIS A 106 -12.92 -20.88 11.21
N PRO A 107 -13.15 -21.93 12.02
CA PRO A 107 -12.49 -23.23 11.87
C PRO A 107 -12.82 -23.95 10.55
N GLU A 108 -13.90 -23.54 9.88
CA GLU A 108 -14.35 -24.08 8.59
C GLU A 108 -13.33 -23.79 7.47
N VAL A 109 -12.54 -22.73 7.57
CA VAL A 109 -11.52 -22.35 6.57
C VAL A 109 -10.38 -23.37 6.52
N LEU A 110 -9.98 -23.93 7.68
CA LEU A 110 -8.93 -24.95 7.75
C LEU A 110 -9.32 -26.31 7.17
N GLN A 111 -10.62 -26.54 6.96
CA GLN A 111 -11.09 -27.75 6.30
C GLN A 111 -10.81 -27.73 4.79
N ILE A 112 -10.56 -26.54 4.22
CA ILE A 112 -10.39 -26.32 2.79
C ILE A 112 -8.93 -25.97 2.46
N ILE A 113 -8.26 -25.17 3.29
CA ILE A 113 -6.89 -24.70 3.04
C ILE A 113 -6.06 -24.80 4.34
N SER A 114 -4.84 -25.33 4.26
CA SER A 114 -3.94 -25.40 5.41
C SER A 114 -3.37 -24.01 5.76
N ALA A 115 -3.02 -23.79 7.03
CA ALA A 115 -2.41 -22.53 7.47
C ALA A 115 -1.09 -22.21 6.70
N ALA A 116 -0.32 -23.25 6.34
CA ALA A 116 0.90 -23.10 5.55
C ALA A 116 0.60 -22.61 4.12
N ASP A 117 -0.46 -23.12 3.49
CA ASP A 117 -0.89 -22.68 2.16
C ASP A 117 -1.41 -21.23 2.20
N LEU A 118 -2.16 -20.85 3.24
CA LEU A 118 -2.60 -19.46 3.44
C LEU A 118 -1.41 -18.51 3.56
N LEU A 119 -0.40 -18.88 4.36
CA LEU A 119 0.81 -18.08 4.53
C LEU A 119 1.59 -17.95 3.21
N GLN A 120 1.66 -19.03 2.43
CA GLN A 120 2.30 -19.02 1.11
C GLN A 120 1.56 -18.10 0.13
N ILE A 121 0.23 -18.17 0.08
CA ILE A 121 -0.62 -17.31 -0.76
C ILE A 121 -0.43 -15.84 -0.38
N LEU A 122 -0.44 -15.54 0.92
CA LEU A 122 -0.26 -14.18 1.43
C LEU A 122 1.14 -13.64 1.10
N THR A 123 2.16 -14.48 1.22
CA THR A 123 3.54 -14.15 0.85
C THR A 123 3.66 -13.86 -0.64
N ALA A 124 3.15 -14.75 -1.49
CA ALA A 124 3.18 -14.58 -2.95
C ALA A 124 2.42 -13.32 -3.39
N THR A 125 1.24 -13.10 -2.81
CA THR A 125 0.42 -11.90 -3.03
C THR A 125 1.20 -10.64 -2.64
N THR A 126 1.82 -10.63 -1.46
CA THR A 126 2.63 -9.49 -0.97
C THR A 126 3.79 -9.18 -1.91
N LEU A 127 4.51 -10.20 -2.38
CA LEU A 127 5.61 -10.03 -3.34
C LEU A 127 5.11 -9.50 -4.69
N ALA A 128 3.99 -10.02 -5.20
CA ALA A 128 3.38 -9.54 -6.43
C ALA A 128 2.98 -8.06 -6.33
N PHE A 129 2.39 -7.66 -5.18
CA PHE A 129 2.09 -6.26 -4.89
C PHE A 129 3.34 -5.40 -4.85
N LEU A 130 4.43 -5.83 -4.18
CA LEU A 130 5.69 -5.08 -4.16
C LEU A 130 6.28 -4.89 -5.56
N ILE A 131 6.30 -5.93 -6.38
CA ILE A 131 6.77 -5.85 -7.77
C ILE A 131 5.90 -4.88 -8.57
N GLY A 132 4.57 -4.99 -8.46
CA GLY A 132 3.63 -4.07 -9.10
C GLY A 132 3.82 -2.62 -8.64
N TRP A 133 4.07 -2.42 -7.36
CA TRP A 133 4.30 -1.11 -6.76
C TRP A 133 5.55 -0.43 -7.33
N TRP A 134 6.68 -1.15 -7.32
CA TRP A 134 7.92 -0.65 -7.90
C TRP A 134 7.85 -0.50 -9.42
N GLY A 135 7.08 -1.35 -10.11
CA GLY A 135 6.74 -1.16 -11.51
C GLY A 135 6.00 0.16 -11.77
N PHE A 136 5.06 0.53 -10.91
CA PHE A 136 4.35 1.82 -10.99
C PHE A 136 5.26 3.01 -10.68
N VAL A 137 6.19 2.89 -9.73
CA VAL A 137 7.23 3.91 -9.47
C VAL A 137 8.13 4.09 -10.69
N GLY A 138 8.59 2.99 -11.29
CA GLY A 138 9.39 3.01 -12.52
C GLY A 138 8.64 3.66 -13.68
N TYR A 139 7.35 3.36 -13.82
CA TYR A 139 6.47 4.04 -14.77
C TYR A 139 6.38 5.55 -14.49
N ALA A 140 6.21 5.95 -13.23
CA ALA A 140 6.17 7.36 -12.82
C ALA A 140 7.49 8.08 -13.09
N TRP A 141 8.63 7.41 -12.86
CA TRP A 141 9.95 7.93 -13.20
C TRP A 141 10.12 8.14 -14.71
N TYR A 142 9.64 7.21 -15.54
CA TYR A 142 9.67 7.35 -17.00
C TYR A 142 8.72 8.45 -17.50
N ARG A 143 7.58 8.64 -16.81
CA ARG A 143 6.55 9.65 -17.13
C ARG A 143 6.64 10.90 -16.27
N ARG A 144 7.80 11.21 -15.68
CA ARG A 144 8.00 12.34 -14.76
C ARG A 144 7.58 13.71 -15.32
N ASN A 145 7.59 13.87 -16.65
CA ASN A 145 7.08 15.07 -17.34
C ASN A 145 5.59 15.33 -17.04
N TYR A 146 4.81 14.29 -16.73
CA TYR A 146 3.43 14.43 -16.26
C TYR A 146 3.35 15.37 -15.05
N PHE A 147 4.31 15.26 -14.13
CA PHE A 147 4.39 16.06 -12.91
C PHE A 147 5.12 17.40 -13.10
N GLY A 148 5.44 17.78 -14.35
CA GLY A 148 6.26 18.95 -14.65
C GLY A 148 7.71 18.80 -14.12
N ILE A 149 8.20 17.56 -14.03
CA ILE A 149 9.58 17.21 -13.65
C ILE A 149 10.28 16.71 -14.91
N GLY A 150 10.95 17.60 -15.63
CA GLY A 150 11.66 17.31 -16.87
C GLY A 150 12.29 18.57 -17.42
N ILE A 151 13.34 18.43 -18.22
CA ILE A 151 13.96 19.55 -18.92
C ILE A 151 12.96 20.00 -19.98
N SER A 152 12.46 21.24 -19.87
CA SER A 152 11.75 21.90 -20.95
C SER A 152 12.66 21.91 -22.18
N PRO A 153 12.20 21.55 -23.39
CA PRO A 153 12.96 21.90 -24.58
C PRO A 153 13.18 23.42 -24.66
#